data_AF-A0A4V1FBK5-F1
#
_entry.id   AF-A0A4V1FBK5-F1
#
_cell.length_a   1.000
_cell.length_b   1.000
_cell.length_c   1.000
_cell.angle_alpha   90.00
_cell.angle_beta   90.00
_cell.angle_gamma   90.00
#
_symmetry.space_group_name_H-M   'P 1'
#
loop_
_entity.id
_entity.type
_entity.pdbx_description
1 polymer ?
#
loop_
_entity_poly.entity_id
_entity_poly.type
_entity_poly.pdbx_seq_one_letter_code
_entity_poly.pdbx_strand_id
1 'polypeptide(L)'
;MAEHRIFRMPFASVYPHYVAKVERKGRTVAELHEVIAWLTGYDEAGIATALADERSFRDFFGLAPVMHPAAAAITGVICGVRVEDIDDPLTQQIRWLDKLVDELAKGRPMEKVLRQVPAAS
;
A
#
# COMPACT_ATOMS: atom_id res chain seq x y z
N MET A 1 7.90 -11.35 -21.05
CA MET A 1 6.94 -10.97 -20.00
C MET A 1 6.79 -9.46 -20.07
N ALA A 2 5.67 -8.96 -20.60
CA ALA A 2 5.48 -7.52 -20.76
C ALA A 2 5.48 -6.89 -19.36
N GLU A 3 6.48 -6.07 -19.08
CA GLU A 3 6.57 -5.34 -17.82
C GLU A 3 5.30 -4.48 -17.71
N HIS A 4 4.46 -4.76 -16.71
CA HIS A 4 3.23 -4.00 -16.54
C HIS A 4 3.62 -2.53 -16.37
N ARG A 5 3.07 -1.65 -17.23
CA ARG A 5 3.37 -0.21 -17.28
C ARG A 5 3.30 0.47 -15.90
N ILE A 6 2.52 -0.09 -14.98
CA ILE A 6 2.37 0.37 -13.61
C ILE A 6 3.66 0.26 -12.79
N PHE A 7 4.56 -0.69 -13.07
CA PHE A 7 5.80 -0.85 -12.28
C PHE A 7 6.77 0.32 -12.44
N ARG A 8 6.81 0.91 -13.63
CA ARG A 8 7.65 2.07 -13.95
C ARG A 8 6.96 3.41 -13.66
N MET A 9 5.68 3.38 -13.29
CA MET A 9 4.93 4.59 -13.01
C MET A 9 5.40 5.19 -11.68
N PRO A 10 5.64 6.52 -11.61
CA PRO A 10 5.98 7.18 -10.36
C PRO A 10 4.89 6.97 -9.31
N PHE A 11 5.25 6.53 -8.11
CA PHE A 11 4.35 6.44 -6.96
C PHE A 11 3.66 7.78 -6.69
N ALA A 12 4.42 8.88 -6.84
CA ALA A 12 3.93 10.25 -6.73
C ALA A 12 2.77 10.59 -7.68
N SER A 13 2.65 9.92 -8.83
CA SER A 13 1.53 10.13 -9.75
C SER A 13 0.23 9.48 -9.28
N VAL A 14 0.31 8.42 -8.47
CA VAL A 14 -0.86 7.71 -7.94
C VAL A 14 -1.24 8.20 -6.54
N TYR A 15 -0.26 8.65 -5.75
CA TYR A 15 -0.46 9.10 -4.38
C TYR A 15 -1.59 10.14 -4.20
N PRO A 16 -1.75 11.19 -5.04
CA PRO A 16 -2.87 12.13 -4.95
C PRO A 16 -4.25 11.47 -5.06
N HIS A 17 -4.34 10.36 -5.80
CA HIS A 17 -5.58 9.59 -5.91
C HIS A 17 -5.91 8.83 -4.62
N TYR A 18 -4.90 8.35 -3.89
CA TYR A 18 -5.10 7.76 -2.56
C TYR A 18 -5.56 8.82 -1.56
N VAL A 19 -4.88 9.97 -1.50
CA VAL A 19 -5.25 11.11 -0.65
C VAL A 19 -6.71 11.50 -0.90
N ALA A 20 -7.05 11.79 -2.15
CA ALA A 20 -8.42 12.19 -2.48
C ALA A 20 -9.45 11.08 -2.20
N LYS A 21 -9.06 9.80 -2.27
CA LYS A 21 -9.95 8.68 -1.94
C LYS A 21 -10.26 8.62 -0.44
N VAL A 22 -9.24 8.77 0.41
CA VAL A 22 -9.41 8.73 1.88
C VAL A 22 -10.12 9.99 2.38
N GLU A 23 -9.76 11.17 1.89
CA GLU A 23 -10.36 12.45 2.31
C GLU A 23 -11.84 12.54 1.94
N ARG A 24 -12.24 12.08 0.73
CA ARG A 24 -13.65 11.98 0.33
C ARG A 24 -14.50 11.10 1.25
N LYS A 25 -13.85 10.28 2.09
CA LYS A 25 -14.48 9.37 3.03
C LYS A 25 -14.27 9.79 4.49
N GLY A 26 -13.82 11.03 4.71
CA GLY A 26 -13.63 11.60 6.05
C GLY A 26 -12.40 11.06 6.78
N ARG A 27 -11.48 10.43 6.06
CA ARG A 27 -10.20 9.94 6.57
C ARG A 27 -9.09 10.95 6.30
N THR A 28 -7.98 10.83 7.01
CA THR A 28 -6.87 11.79 6.98
C THR A 28 -5.67 11.27 6.20
N VAL A 29 -4.79 12.19 5.78
CA VAL A 29 -3.48 11.83 5.20
C VAL A 29 -2.60 11.09 6.22
N ALA A 30 -2.69 11.44 7.50
CA ALA A 30 -1.98 10.73 8.57
C ALA A 30 -2.37 9.25 8.64
N GLU A 31 -3.67 8.92 8.54
CA GLU A 31 -4.14 7.53 8.48
C GLU A 31 -3.64 6.81 7.21
N LEU A 32 -3.55 7.51 6.07
CA LEU A 32 -2.97 6.95 4.85
C LEU A 32 -1.47 6.65 5.03
N HIS A 33 -0.72 7.56 5.66
CA HIS A 33 0.69 7.38 5.95
C HIS A 33 0.92 6.24 6.94
N GLU A 34 0.06 6.08 7.94
CA GLU A 34 0.09 4.94 8.86
C GLU A 34 -0.07 3.61 8.10
N VAL A 35 -0.98 3.54 7.13
CA VAL A 35 -1.14 2.36 6.27
C VAL A 35 0.11 2.09 5.43
N ILE A 36 0.69 3.12 4.81
CA ILE A 36 1.88 2.99 3.98
C ILE A 36 3.08 2.54 4.84
N ALA A 37 3.27 3.20 5.97
CA ALA A 37 4.33 2.90 6.94
C ALA A 37 4.20 1.49 7.47
N TRP A 38 2.99 1.09 7.88
CA TRP A 38 2.73 -0.27 8.34
C TRP A 38 3.08 -1.30 7.29
N LEU A 39 2.75 -1.08 6.01
CA LEU A 39 3.01 -2.06 4.95
C LEU A 39 4.50 -2.16 4.56
N THR A 40 5.17 -1.02 4.45
CA THR A 40 6.48 -0.89 3.79
C THR A 40 7.64 -0.64 4.76
N GLY A 41 7.36 -0.26 6.00
CA GLY A 41 8.35 0.17 6.97
C GLY A 41 8.90 1.57 6.73
N TYR A 42 8.38 2.34 5.77
CA TYR A 42 8.72 3.75 5.63
C TYR A 42 8.22 4.56 6.82
N ASP A 43 9.02 5.55 7.23
CA ASP A 43 8.56 6.64 8.07
C ASP A 43 8.05 7.81 7.22
N GLU A 44 7.53 8.85 7.87
CA GLU A 44 7.07 10.08 7.20
C GLU A 44 8.12 10.67 6.25
N ALA A 45 9.40 10.67 6.68
CA ALA A 45 10.50 11.16 5.87
C ALA A 45 10.72 10.27 4.63
N GLY A 46 10.70 8.95 4.79
CA GLY A 46 10.83 8.00 3.69
C GLY A 46 9.71 8.10 2.67
N ILE A 47 8.46 8.30 3.12
CA ILE A 47 7.31 8.55 2.25
C ILE A 47 7.52 9.86 1.48
N ALA A 48 7.87 10.95 2.18
CA ALA A 48 8.13 12.25 1.55
C ALA A 48 9.27 12.19 0.53
N THR A 49 10.37 11.51 0.84
CA THR A 49 11.49 11.31 -0.09
C THR A 49 11.06 10.49 -1.30
N ALA A 50 10.30 9.41 -1.11
CA ALA A 50 9.82 8.60 -2.23
C ALA A 50 8.91 9.39 -3.19
N LEU A 51 8.11 10.32 -2.64
CA LEU A 51 7.29 11.24 -3.43
C LEU A 51 8.14 12.29 -4.16
N ALA A 52 9.10 12.90 -3.47
CA ALA A 52 9.97 13.94 -4.04
C ALA A 52 10.91 13.41 -5.13
N ASP A 53 11.44 12.19 -4.95
CA ASP A 53 12.30 11.51 -5.91
C ASP A 53 11.52 10.92 -7.11
N GLU A 54 10.18 11.03 -7.12
CA GLU A 54 9.28 10.42 -8.11
C GLU A 54 9.55 8.92 -8.32
N ARG A 55 9.87 8.19 -7.23
CA ARG A 55 10.23 6.77 -7.30
C ARG A 55 9.17 5.97 -8.03
N SER A 56 9.60 5.12 -8.95
CA SER A 56 8.67 4.18 -9.60
C SER A 56 8.06 3.24 -8.55
N PHE A 57 6.93 2.59 -8.84
CA PHE A 57 6.42 1.55 -7.92
C PHE A 57 7.44 0.44 -7.66
N ARG A 58 8.23 0.07 -8.68
CA ARG A 58 9.34 -0.88 -8.54
C ARG A 58 10.36 -0.40 -7.51
N ASP A 59 10.77 0.86 -7.57
CA ASP A 59 11.77 1.43 -6.64
C ASP A 59 11.16 1.68 -5.26
N PHE A 60 9.91 2.13 -5.19
CA PHE A 60 9.20 2.36 -3.94
C PHE A 60 9.10 1.08 -3.10
N PHE A 61 8.67 -0.04 -3.71
CA PHE A 61 8.61 -1.32 -2.99
C PHE A 61 9.97 -2.00 -2.89
N GLY A 62 10.85 -1.84 -3.88
CA GLY A 62 12.20 -2.42 -3.87
C GLY A 62 13.14 -1.77 -2.85
N LEU A 63 12.90 -0.50 -2.49
CA LEU A 63 13.64 0.26 -1.47
C LEU A 63 12.85 0.40 -0.16
N ALA A 64 11.76 -0.35 0.00
CA ALA A 64 11.00 -0.38 1.24
C ALA A 64 11.89 -0.96 2.37
N PRO A 65 12.04 -0.28 3.52
CA PRO A 65 12.94 -0.72 4.59
C PRO A 65 12.64 -2.14 5.09
N VAL A 66 11.36 -2.43 5.35
CA VAL A 66 10.92 -3.77 5.73
C VAL A 66 9.45 -3.96 5.38
N MET A 67 9.17 -4.93 4.50
CA MET A 67 7.79 -5.32 4.24
C MET A 67 7.23 -6.04 5.46
N HIS A 68 6.02 -5.66 5.88
CA HIS A 68 5.44 -6.20 7.10
C HIS A 68 5.10 -7.69 6.98
N PRO A 69 5.44 -8.54 7.97
CA PRO A 69 5.22 -9.99 7.87
C PRO A 69 3.75 -10.37 7.76
N ALA A 70 2.84 -9.59 8.36
CA ALA A 70 1.39 -9.80 8.20
C ALA A 70 0.81 -9.28 6.87
N ALA A 71 1.62 -8.75 5.95
CA ALA A 71 1.13 -8.36 4.61
C ALA A 71 0.52 -9.56 3.86
N ALA A 72 1.05 -10.78 4.08
CA ALA A 72 0.49 -12.01 3.52
C ALA A 72 -0.93 -12.33 4.01
N ALA A 73 -1.38 -11.76 5.13
CA ALA A 73 -2.75 -11.90 5.61
C ALA A 73 -3.74 -10.95 4.91
N ILE A 74 -3.27 -10.09 4.00
CA ILE A 74 -4.13 -9.23 3.18
C ILE A 74 -4.70 -10.06 2.03
N THR A 75 -5.94 -10.48 2.20
CA THR A 75 -6.66 -11.35 1.25
C THR A 75 -7.95 -10.70 0.73
N GLY A 76 -8.56 -11.34 -0.26
CA GLY A 76 -9.81 -10.97 -0.88
C GLY A 76 -9.63 -10.23 -2.20
N VAL A 77 -10.71 -9.61 -2.67
CA VAL A 77 -10.75 -8.99 -4.00
C VAL A 77 -10.52 -7.49 -3.94
N ILE A 78 -9.70 -6.96 -4.86
CA ILE A 78 -9.51 -5.54 -5.13
C ILE A 78 -9.22 -5.35 -6.63
N CYS A 79 -9.71 -4.26 -7.23
CA CYS A 79 -9.51 -3.98 -8.65
C CYS A 79 -9.89 -5.16 -9.59
N GLY A 80 -10.87 -5.98 -9.19
CA GLY A 80 -11.33 -7.14 -9.97
C GLY A 80 -10.48 -8.42 -9.85
N VAL A 81 -9.40 -8.40 -9.06
CA VAL A 81 -8.50 -9.56 -8.86
C VAL A 81 -8.45 -9.99 -7.40
N ARG A 82 -8.21 -11.28 -7.16
CA ARG A 82 -7.98 -11.85 -5.82
C ARG A 82 -6.49 -11.69 -5.48
N VAL A 83 -6.18 -11.04 -4.37
CA VAL A 83 -4.79 -10.61 -4.08
C VAL A 83 -3.87 -11.77 -3.76
N GLU A 84 -4.38 -12.76 -3.03
CA GLU A 84 -3.66 -13.98 -2.65
C GLU A 84 -3.33 -14.89 -3.84
N ASP A 85 -4.00 -14.72 -4.98
CA ASP A 85 -3.78 -15.50 -6.20
C ASP A 85 -2.82 -14.82 -7.18
N ILE A 86 -2.26 -13.66 -6.83
CA ILE A 86 -1.35 -12.90 -7.72
C ILE A 86 0.06 -13.51 -7.66
N ASP A 87 0.52 -14.05 -8.79
CA ASP A 87 1.85 -14.65 -8.91
C ASP A 87 3.01 -13.63 -8.88
N ASP A 88 2.82 -12.45 -9.48
CA ASP A 88 3.86 -11.43 -9.57
C ASP A 88 3.99 -10.67 -8.23
N PRO A 89 5.13 -10.76 -7.52
CA PRO A 89 5.25 -10.20 -6.17
C PRO A 89 5.04 -8.69 -6.11
N LEU A 90 5.54 -7.94 -7.10
CA LEU A 90 5.39 -6.49 -7.15
C LEU A 90 3.93 -6.10 -7.39
N THR A 91 3.24 -6.79 -8.29
CA THR A 91 1.80 -6.62 -8.50
C THR A 91 1.03 -6.92 -7.22
N GLN A 92 1.38 -7.98 -6.51
CA GLN A 92 0.74 -8.34 -5.25
C GLN A 92 0.93 -7.25 -4.18
N GLN A 93 2.16 -6.71 -4.04
CA GLN A 93 2.47 -5.61 -3.13
C GLN A 93 1.68 -4.33 -3.45
N ILE A 94 1.57 -3.98 -4.73
CA ILE A 94 0.74 -2.85 -5.18
C ILE A 94 -0.73 -3.09 -4.80
N ARG A 95 -1.25 -4.30 -5.02
CA ARG A 95 -2.63 -4.65 -4.67
C ARG A 95 -2.88 -4.75 -3.18
N TRP A 96 -1.89 -5.10 -2.36
CA TRP A 96 -1.97 -4.97 -0.92
C TRP A 96 -2.18 -3.52 -0.50
N LEU A 97 -1.39 -2.59 -1.03
CA LEU A 97 -1.57 -1.17 -0.74
C LEU A 97 -2.96 -0.68 -1.17
N ASP A 98 -3.38 -0.98 -2.41
CA ASP A 98 -4.72 -0.64 -2.90
C ASP A 98 -5.83 -1.15 -1.97
N LYS A 99 -5.68 -2.39 -1.50
CA LYS A 99 -6.64 -3.05 -0.61
C LYS A 99 -6.74 -2.35 0.73
N LEU A 100 -5.61 -2.02 1.35
CA LEU A 100 -5.58 -1.34 2.66
C LEU A 100 -6.20 0.07 2.55
N VAL A 101 -5.85 0.82 1.50
CA VAL A 101 -6.42 2.15 1.24
C VAL A 101 -7.92 2.06 0.95
N ASP A 102 -8.36 1.04 0.21
CA ASP A 102 -9.79 0.80 -0.03
C ASP A 102 -10.57 0.47 1.24
N GLU A 103 -10.01 -0.35 2.12
CA GLU A 103 -10.59 -0.70 3.40
C GLU A 103 -10.68 0.51 4.35
N LEU A 104 -9.61 1.32 4.41
CA LEU A 104 -9.60 2.58 5.14
C LEU A 104 -10.70 3.53 4.64
N ALA A 105 -10.77 3.72 3.32
CA ALA A 105 -11.77 4.56 2.66
C ALA A 105 -13.21 4.02 2.82
N LYS A 106 -13.39 2.71 3.03
CA LYS A 106 -14.69 2.10 3.36
C LYS A 106 -15.08 2.28 4.82
N GLY A 107 -14.29 3.00 5.61
CA GLY A 107 -14.60 3.29 7.01
C GLY A 107 -14.25 2.14 7.96
N ARG A 108 -13.45 1.15 7.54
CA ARG A 108 -13.00 0.10 8.46
C ARG A 108 -12.14 0.70 9.58
N PRO A 109 -12.23 0.18 10.82
CA PRO A 109 -11.33 0.58 11.90
C PRO A 109 -9.87 0.31 11.53
N MET A 110 -8.95 1.21 11.92
CA MET A 110 -7.53 1.09 11.59
C MET A 110 -6.95 -0.25 12.07
N GLU A 111 -7.30 -0.70 13.27
CA GLU A 111 -6.93 -2.02 13.83
C GLU A 111 -7.38 -3.24 13.00
N LYS A 112 -8.35 -3.07 12.09
CA LYS A 112 -8.79 -4.10 11.14
C LYS A 112 -8.11 -3.93 9.79
N VAL A 113 -7.83 -2.69 9.38
CA VAL A 113 -7.06 -2.38 8.18
C VAL A 113 -5.63 -2.91 8.35
N LEU A 114 -4.96 -2.51 9.42
CA LEU A 114 -3.66 -3.03 9.80
C LEU A 114 -3.87 -4.43 10.37
N ARG A 115 -3.36 -5.44 9.66
CA ARG A 115 -3.55 -6.82 10.07
C ARG A 115 -2.86 -7.04 11.42
N GLN A 116 -3.53 -7.75 12.31
CA GLN A 116 -2.94 -8.18 13.58
C GLN A 116 -1.96 -9.32 13.27
N VAL A 117 -0.69 -9.16 13.66
CA VAL A 117 0.23 -10.31 13.76
C VAL A 117 -0.21 -11.06 15.02
N PRO A 118 -0.53 -12.36 14.97
CA PRO A 118 -0.57 -13.14 16.20
C PRO A 118 0.84 -13.04 16.79
N ALA A 119 0.97 -12.46 17.99
CA ALA A 119 2.26 -12.41 18.67
C ALA A 119 2.86 -13.82 18.63
N ALA A 120 4.01 -13.97 17.97
CA ALA A 120 4.76 -15.21 18.00
C ALA A 120 5.02 -15.52 19.49
N SER A 121 4.37 -16.58 19.97
CA SER A 121 4.57 -17.11 21.32
C SER A 121 5.87 -17.89 21.38
#